data_AF-A0A940ZRE7-F1
#
_entry.id   AF-A0A940ZRE7-F1
#
_cell.length_a   1.000
_cell.length_b   1.000
_cell.length_c   1.000
_cell.angle_alpha   90.00
_cell.angle_beta   90.00
_cell.angle_gamma   90.00
#
_symmetry.space_group_name_H-M   'P 1'
#
loop_
_entity.id
_entity.type
_entity.pdbx_description
1 polymer ?
#
loop_
_entity_poly.entity_id
_entity_poly.type
_entity_poly.pdbx_seq_one_letter_code
_entity_poly.pdbx_strand_id
1 'polypeptide(L)'
;MIRKPTYWTFSFFHKLGNHAILREENLILTEEKDGSYQGIAWNPREDATEDDELLLMLDLPVKNGDYALITKLVDETTCNPLKTWINLGSPANLSKEQLELLRLSDQPMIRTDKRTVNDNTLKINLTLSRNALLYFKLLPIKPSVDRGYQSNRVQGAL
;
A
#
# COMPACT_ATOMS: atom_id res chain seq x y z
N MET A 1 18.86 8.21 8.18
CA MET A 1 18.75 6.74 8.24
C MET A 1 18.21 6.25 6.90
N ILE A 2 18.58 5.05 6.45
CA ILE A 2 17.95 4.36 5.30
C ILE A 2 17.17 3.18 5.89
N ARG A 3 15.89 3.09 5.59
CA ARG A 3 14.99 2.06 6.13
C ARG A 3 15.01 0.81 5.26
N LYS A 4 15.15 -0.36 5.87
CA LYS A 4 15.05 -1.64 5.15
C LYS A 4 13.57 -2.00 4.93
N PRO A 5 13.23 -2.88 3.97
CA PRO A 5 11.86 -3.38 3.79
C PRO A 5 11.20 -3.84 5.10
N THR A 6 11.94 -4.55 5.96
CA THR A 6 11.45 -5.04 7.26
C THR A 6 11.01 -3.92 8.21
N TYR A 7 11.59 -2.71 8.13
CA TYR A 7 11.12 -1.56 8.91
C TYR A 7 9.65 -1.25 8.58
N TRP A 8 9.28 -1.38 7.30
CA TRP A 8 7.92 -1.10 6.84
C TRP A 8 6.92 -2.14 7.29
N THR A 9 7.33 -3.40 7.51
CA THR A 9 6.51 -4.40 8.22
C THR A 9 6.04 -3.84 9.56
N PHE A 10 6.96 -3.45 10.45
CA PHE A 10 6.60 -2.91 11.76
C PHE A 10 5.80 -1.60 11.66
N SER A 11 6.18 -0.71 10.75
CA SER A 11 5.47 0.55 10.49
C SER A 11 4.02 0.33 10.03
N PHE A 12 3.76 -0.69 9.22
CA PHE A 12 2.43 -1.05 8.77
C PHE A 12 1.62 -1.70 9.88
N PHE A 13 2.20 -2.65 10.64
CA PHE A 13 1.52 -3.28 11.77
C PHE A 13 1.11 -2.26 12.85
N HIS A 14 1.94 -1.24 13.10
CA HIS A 14 1.60 -0.16 14.03
C HIS A 14 0.42 0.72 13.56
N LYS A 15 0.01 0.64 12.29
CA LYS A 15 -1.14 1.39 11.75
C LYS A 15 -2.45 0.65 11.83
N LEU A 16 -2.44 -0.65 12.13
CA LEU A 16 -3.65 -1.45 12.26
C LEU A 16 -4.46 -1.01 13.48
N GLY A 17 -5.78 -1.12 13.35
CA GLY A 17 -6.71 -0.83 14.42
C GLY A 17 -6.72 -1.91 15.50
N ASN A 18 -7.45 -1.65 16.58
CA ASN A 18 -7.57 -2.59 17.70
C ASN A 18 -8.63 -3.68 17.49
N HIS A 19 -9.44 -3.59 16.43
CA HIS A 19 -10.50 -4.55 16.12
C HIS A 19 -10.16 -5.34 14.86
N ALA A 20 -9.52 -6.50 15.05
CA ALA A 20 -9.25 -7.45 13.97
C ALA A 20 -10.52 -8.21 13.59
N ILE A 21 -10.86 -8.20 12.31
CA ILE A 21 -12.06 -8.83 11.75
C ILE A 21 -11.74 -10.01 10.84
N LEU A 22 -10.51 -10.07 10.31
CA LEU A 22 -10.02 -11.18 9.50
C LEU A 22 -8.53 -11.39 9.77
N ARG A 23 -8.14 -12.64 9.94
CA ARG A 23 -6.75 -13.08 9.99
C ARG A 23 -6.64 -14.39 9.25
N GLU A 24 -6.02 -14.34 8.09
CA GLU A 24 -5.69 -15.48 7.26
C GLU A 24 -4.16 -15.67 7.24
N GLU A 25 -3.69 -16.67 6.50
CA GLU A 25 -2.26 -16.96 6.35
C GLU A 25 -1.45 -15.77 5.85
N ASN A 26 -1.99 -15.03 4.88
CA ASN A 26 -1.29 -13.97 4.14
C ASN A 26 -1.96 -12.59 4.28
N LEU A 27 -2.90 -12.43 5.22
CA LEU A 27 -3.70 -11.21 5.36
C LEU A 27 -4.16 -11.01 6.81
N ILE A 28 -4.06 -9.77 7.27
CA ILE A 28 -4.78 -9.27 8.44
C ILE A 28 -5.61 -8.05 8.03
N LEU A 29 -6.86 -7.99 8.50
CA LEU A 29 -7.77 -6.87 8.30
C LEU A 29 -8.36 -6.43 9.64
N THR A 30 -8.35 -5.13 9.87
CA THR A 30 -8.98 -4.46 11.01
C THR A 30 -10.05 -3.49 10.53
N GLU A 31 -11.08 -3.32 11.34
CA GLU A 31 -12.14 -2.34 11.13
C GLU A 31 -12.08 -1.26 12.22
N GLU A 32 -12.32 -0.01 11.83
CA GLU A 32 -12.43 1.13 12.74
C GLU A 32 -13.88 1.49 13.03
N LYS A 33 -14.13 2.20 14.14
CA LYS A 33 -15.49 2.60 14.55
C LYS A 33 -16.23 3.47 13.53
N ASP A 34 -15.50 4.13 12.64
CA ASP A 34 -16.07 4.97 11.58
C ASP A 34 -16.43 4.18 10.30
N GLY A 35 -16.23 2.86 10.30
CA GLY A 35 -16.46 1.97 9.17
C GLY A 35 -15.31 1.95 8.15
N SER A 36 -14.16 2.54 8.48
CA SER A 36 -12.95 2.40 7.66
C SER A 36 -12.26 1.06 7.92
N TYR A 37 -11.61 0.54 6.88
CA TYR A 37 -10.84 -0.71 6.95
C TYR A 37 -9.36 -0.43 6.78
N GLN A 38 -8.53 -1.20 7.47
CA GLN A 38 -7.08 -1.22 7.28
C GLN A 38 -6.60 -2.66 7.26
N GLY A 39 -5.70 -2.99 6.35
CA GLY A 39 -5.16 -4.33 6.28
C GLY A 39 -3.71 -4.37 5.83
N ILE A 40 -3.09 -5.51 6.11
CA ILE A 40 -1.76 -5.85 5.66
C ILE A 40 -1.84 -7.23 5.01
N ALA A 41 -1.36 -7.33 3.78
CA ALA A 41 -1.16 -8.58 3.08
C ALA A 41 0.33 -8.80 2.78
N TRP A 42 0.77 -10.05 2.71
CA TRP A 42 2.15 -10.39 2.40
C TRP A 42 2.25 -11.64 1.51
N ASN A 43 3.35 -11.73 0.75
CA ASN A 43 3.62 -12.86 -0.14
C ASN A 43 5.11 -13.28 -0.11
N PRO A 44 5.61 -13.80 1.03
CA PRO A 44 7.00 -14.24 1.16
C PRO A 44 7.28 -15.45 0.26
N ARG A 45 8.46 -15.47 -0.36
CA ARG A 45 8.95 -16.59 -1.17
C ARG A 45 10.36 -16.95 -0.76
N GLU A 46 10.55 -18.21 -0.38
CA GLU A 46 11.85 -18.74 0.01
C GLU A 46 12.72 -19.02 -1.23
N ASP A 47 12.14 -19.61 -2.28
CA ASP A 47 12.87 -20.02 -3.47
C ASP A 47 12.93 -18.94 -4.56
N ALA A 48 14.12 -18.67 -5.09
CA ALA A 48 14.39 -17.61 -6.09
C ALA A 48 13.70 -17.81 -7.45
N THR A 49 13.16 -18.99 -7.71
CA THR A 49 12.57 -19.39 -9.00
C THR A 49 11.05 -19.31 -9.06
N GLU A 50 10.39 -19.17 -7.91
CA GLU A 50 8.95 -18.98 -7.84
C GLU A 50 8.59 -17.51 -8.07
N ASP A 51 7.89 -17.22 -9.16
CA ASP A 51 7.42 -15.88 -9.52
C ASP A 51 5.89 -15.75 -9.36
N ASP A 52 5.34 -16.53 -8.43
CA ASP A 52 3.90 -16.64 -8.27
C ASP A 52 3.34 -15.41 -7.56
N GLU A 53 2.65 -14.58 -8.35
CA GLU A 53 1.79 -13.52 -7.84
C GLU A 53 0.66 -14.12 -6.98
N LEU A 54 0.44 -13.52 -5.80
CA LEU A 54 -0.70 -13.83 -4.95
C LEU A 54 -1.81 -12.80 -5.21
N LEU A 55 -2.97 -13.29 -5.65
CA LEU A 55 -4.18 -12.48 -5.78
C LEU A 55 -5.11 -12.73 -4.60
N LEU A 56 -5.38 -11.70 -3.80
CA LEU A 56 -6.38 -11.71 -2.74
C LEU A 56 -7.62 -10.92 -3.18
N MET A 57 -8.78 -11.56 -3.15
CA MET A 57 -10.07 -10.94 -3.45
C MET A 57 -10.86 -10.80 -2.15
N LEU A 58 -11.27 -9.58 -1.81
CA LEU A 58 -12.01 -9.29 -0.58
C LEU A 58 -13.34 -8.62 -0.93
N ASP A 59 -14.41 -9.16 -0.36
CA ASP A 59 -15.75 -8.56 -0.38
C ASP A 59 -16.01 -7.91 0.98
N LEU A 60 -15.91 -6.57 1.03
CA LEU A 60 -16.00 -5.80 2.27
C LEU A 60 -17.41 -5.21 2.44
N PRO A 61 -18.11 -5.45 3.57
CA PRO A 61 -19.38 -4.80 3.84
C PRO A 61 -19.15 -3.33 4.17
N VAL A 62 -19.76 -2.42 3.41
CA VAL A 62 -19.60 -0.97 3.57
C VAL A 62 -20.94 -0.28 3.30
N LYS A 63 -21.12 0.95 3.75
CA LYS A 63 -22.32 1.72 3.36
C LYS A 63 -22.19 2.25 1.93
N ASN A 64 -23.31 2.45 1.24
CA ASN A 64 -23.31 3.16 -0.03
C ASN A 64 -22.64 4.54 0.08
N GLY A 65 -21.87 4.91 -0.95
CA GLY A 65 -21.11 6.15 -0.98
C GLY A 65 -19.76 6.01 -1.69
N ASP A 66 -18.96 7.06 -1.57
CA ASP A 66 -17.61 7.13 -2.15
C ASP A 66 -16.55 6.80 -1.11
N TYR A 67 -15.53 6.06 -1.52
CA TYR A 67 -14.39 5.67 -0.70
C TYR A 67 -13.08 5.93 -1.44
N ALA A 68 -12.03 6.21 -0.68
CA ALA A 68 -10.65 6.22 -1.16
C ALA A 68 -9.95 4.95 -0.70
N LEU A 69 -9.51 4.13 -1.66
CA LEU A 69 -8.59 3.02 -1.42
C LEU A 69 -7.16 3.54 -1.54
N ILE A 70 -6.40 3.46 -0.46
CA ILE A 70 -4.98 3.86 -0.40
C ILE A 70 -4.17 2.59 -0.18
N THR A 71 -3.19 2.34 -1.04
CA THR A 71 -2.25 1.22 -0.90
C THR A 71 -0.82 1.70 -0.75
N LYS A 72 -0.01 0.93 -0.02
CA LYS A 72 1.43 1.12 0.16
C LYS A 72 2.12 -0.21 -0.05
N LEU A 73 2.82 -0.34 -1.16
CA LEU A 73 3.49 -1.58 -1.56
C LEU A 73 5.00 -1.49 -1.28
N VAL A 74 5.56 -2.56 -0.75
CA VAL A 74 6.99 -2.85 -0.64
C VAL A 74 7.20 -4.19 -1.34
N ASP A 75 8.10 -4.27 -2.31
CA ASP A 75 8.42 -5.52 -3.01
C ASP A 75 9.85 -5.49 -3.57
N GLU A 76 10.20 -6.41 -4.47
CA GLU A 76 11.53 -6.46 -5.08
C GLU A 76 11.87 -5.23 -5.95
N THR A 77 10.85 -4.54 -6.46
CA THR A 77 10.96 -3.42 -7.40
C THR A 77 10.78 -2.05 -6.75
N THR A 78 10.08 -1.99 -5.62
CA THR A 78 9.82 -0.74 -4.87
C THR A 78 10.20 -0.86 -3.40
N CYS A 79 10.66 0.24 -2.79
CA CYS A 79 11.10 0.26 -1.40
C CYS A 79 12.29 -0.69 -1.12
N ASN A 80 13.13 -0.94 -2.12
CA ASN A 80 14.27 -1.85 -2.05
C ASN A 80 15.61 -1.09 -2.17
N PRO A 81 16.05 -0.40 -1.09
CA PRO A 81 17.32 0.34 -1.12
C PRO A 81 18.54 -0.57 -1.28
N LEU A 82 18.43 -1.87 -0.97
CA LEU A 82 19.49 -2.83 -1.26
C LEU A 82 19.69 -2.98 -2.77
N LYS A 83 18.62 -3.15 -3.54
CA LYS A 83 18.69 -3.21 -5.00
C LYS A 83 19.27 -1.92 -5.59
N THR A 84 18.85 -0.76 -5.08
CA THR A 84 19.43 0.54 -5.49
C THR A 84 20.91 0.63 -5.17
N TRP A 85 21.35 0.19 -4.00
CA TRP A 85 22.78 0.16 -3.63
C TRP A 85 23.60 -0.77 -4.54
N ILE A 86 23.06 -1.95 -4.87
CA ILE A 86 23.67 -2.88 -5.84
C ILE A 86 23.81 -2.20 -7.21
N ASN A 87 22.75 -1.55 -7.70
CA ASN A 87 22.75 -0.85 -9.00
C ASN A 87 23.74 0.33 -9.03
N LEU A 88 24.05 0.94 -7.88
CA LEU A 88 25.06 1.99 -7.75
C LEU A 88 26.51 1.45 -7.73
N GLY A 89 26.70 0.14 -7.93
CA GLY A 89 28.02 -0.50 -7.91
C GLY A 89 28.47 -0.94 -6.53
N SER A 90 27.55 -1.09 -5.57
CA SER A 90 27.84 -1.56 -4.21
C SER A 90 28.95 -0.77 -3.48
N PRO A 91 28.94 0.58 -3.52
CA PRO A 91 30.03 1.37 -2.96
C PRO A 91 30.17 1.17 -1.45
N ALA A 92 31.41 0.99 -0.98
CA ALA A 92 31.73 0.90 0.44
C ALA A 92 31.52 2.24 1.19
N ASN A 93 31.70 3.36 0.50
CA ASN A 93 31.47 4.71 1.01
C ASN A 93 30.55 5.47 0.06
N LEU A 94 29.46 6.02 0.57
CA LEU A 94 28.48 6.74 -0.23
C LEU A 94 28.86 8.20 -0.40
N SER A 95 28.69 8.72 -1.62
CA SER A 95 28.57 10.17 -1.83
C SER A 95 27.27 10.70 -1.24
N LYS A 96 27.14 12.03 -1.12
CA LYS A 96 25.89 12.67 -0.67
C LYS A 96 24.71 12.34 -1.60
N GLU A 97 24.94 12.34 -2.91
CA GLU A 97 23.94 12.05 -3.93
C GLU A 97 23.49 10.58 -3.88
N GLN A 98 24.43 9.64 -3.72
CA GLN A 98 24.09 8.22 -3.59
C GLN A 98 23.28 7.96 -2.31
N LEU A 99 23.64 8.62 -1.21
CA LEU A 99 22.89 8.54 0.04
C LEU A 99 21.47 9.09 -0.09
N GLU A 100 21.29 10.18 -0.83
CA GLU A 100 19.96 10.74 -1.12
C GLU A 100 19.13 9.78 -1.97
N LEU A 101 19.72 9.21 -3.03
CA LEU A 101 19.03 8.23 -3.87
C LEU A 101 18.57 7.01 -3.06
N LEU A 102 19.40 6.51 -2.14
CA LEU A 102 19.02 5.41 -1.26
C LEU A 102 17.84 5.76 -0.34
N ARG A 103 17.78 7.01 0.17
CA ARG A 103 16.64 7.48 0.98
C ARG A 103 15.37 7.65 0.17
N LEU A 104 15.47 8.01 -1.10
CA LEU A 104 14.32 8.05 -2.00
C LEU A 104 13.83 6.63 -2.34
N SER A 105 14.75 5.68 -2.49
CA SER A 105 14.43 4.27 -2.78
C SER A 105 13.87 3.49 -1.58
N ASP A 106 13.88 4.06 -0.38
CA ASP A 106 13.37 3.39 0.83
C ASP A 106 11.89 3.66 1.13
N GLN A 107 11.16 4.30 0.19
CA GLN A 107 9.73 4.60 0.33
C GLN A 107 8.86 3.53 -0.34
N PRO A 108 7.77 3.07 0.29
CA PRO A 108 6.75 2.24 -0.34
C PRO A 108 6.09 2.97 -1.50
N MET A 109 5.76 2.24 -2.57
CA MET A 109 4.94 2.79 -3.65
C MET A 109 3.53 3.03 -3.14
N ILE A 110 3.06 4.27 -3.26
CA ILE A 110 1.71 4.68 -2.87
C ILE A 110 0.82 4.70 -4.11
N ARG A 111 -0.36 4.10 -4.02
CA ARG A 111 -1.44 4.29 -5.00
C ARG A 111 -2.72 4.67 -4.30
N THR A 112 -3.53 5.49 -4.98
CA THR A 112 -4.84 5.91 -4.52
C THR A 112 -5.86 5.66 -5.61
N ASP A 113 -7.03 5.16 -5.23
CA ASP A 113 -8.11 4.85 -6.15
C ASP A 113 -9.45 5.22 -5.52
N LYS A 114 -10.36 5.81 -6.31
CA LYS A 114 -11.70 6.18 -5.85
C LYS A 114 -12.66 5.05 -6.17
N ARG A 115 -13.44 4.63 -5.18
CA ARG A 115 -14.44 3.57 -5.30
C ARG A 115 -15.82 4.09 -4.93
N THR A 116 -16.79 3.91 -5.81
CA THR A 116 -18.20 4.22 -5.55
C THR A 116 -18.95 2.92 -5.29
N VAL A 117 -19.72 2.88 -4.21
CA VAL A 117 -20.47 1.69 -3.75
C VAL A 117 -21.96 1.97 -3.74
N ASN A 118 -22.74 1.05 -4.33
CA ASN A 118 -24.19 1.19 -4.50
C ASN A 118 -25.01 0.01 -3.92
N ASP A 119 -24.36 -1.09 -3.56
CA ASP A 119 -24.94 -2.36 -3.11
C ASP A 119 -24.43 -2.79 -1.71
N ASN A 120 -23.98 -1.82 -0.91
CA ASN A 120 -23.40 -2.00 0.42
C ASN A 120 -22.22 -2.99 0.51
N THR A 121 -21.57 -3.30 -0.61
CA THR A 121 -20.41 -4.19 -0.67
C THR A 121 -19.34 -3.60 -1.57
N LEU A 122 -18.09 -3.60 -1.14
CA LEU A 122 -16.96 -3.21 -1.98
C LEU A 122 -16.04 -4.39 -2.23
N LYS A 123 -15.85 -4.72 -3.50
CA LYS A 123 -14.87 -5.70 -3.94
C LYS A 123 -13.52 -5.05 -4.16
N ILE A 124 -12.49 -5.58 -3.49
CA ILE A 124 -11.10 -5.17 -3.69
C ILE A 124 -10.24 -6.36 -4.10
N ASN A 125 -9.40 -6.13 -5.10
CA ASN A 125 -8.42 -7.10 -5.57
C ASN A 125 -7.04 -6.57 -5.19
N LEU A 126 -6.28 -7.35 -4.43
CA LEU A 126 -4.92 -7.04 -4.01
C LEU A 126 -3.99 -8.03 -4.68
N THR A 127 -3.18 -7.53 -5.62
CA THR A 127 -2.11 -8.32 -6.25
C THR A 127 -0.81 -8.09 -5.52
N LEU A 128 -0.18 -9.18 -5.08
CA LEU A 128 1.10 -9.17 -4.39
C LEU A 128 2.11 -9.93 -5.24
N SER A 129 3.10 -9.21 -5.73
CA SER A 129 4.30 -9.79 -6.36
C SER A 129 5.11 -10.61 -5.34
N ARG A 130 6.15 -11.28 -5.82
CA ARG A 130 7.12 -11.97 -4.97
C ARG A 130 7.64 -11.06 -3.85
N ASN A 131 7.68 -11.58 -2.62
CA ASN A 131 8.17 -10.89 -1.43
C ASN A 131 7.45 -9.56 -1.13
N ALA A 132 6.25 -9.38 -1.68
CA ALA A 132 5.48 -8.18 -1.45
C ALA A 132 4.96 -8.10 -0.03
N LEU A 133 4.94 -6.89 0.49
CA LEU A 133 4.22 -6.46 1.69
C LEU A 133 3.34 -5.27 1.29
N LEU A 134 2.03 -5.45 1.41
CA LEU A 134 1.05 -4.46 1.02
C LEU A 134 0.25 -4.01 2.23
N TYR A 135 0.35 -2.73 2.58
CA TYR A 135 -0.63 -2.09 3.46
C TYR A 135 -1.73 -1.45 2.61
N PHE A 136 -2.98 -1.59 3.02
CA PHE A 136 -4.09 -0.89 2.40
C PHE A 136 -5.01 -0.27 3.45
N LYS A 137 -5.66 0.83 3.06
CA LYS A 137 -6.66 1.52 3.87
C LYS A 137 -7.82 1.95 2.98
N LEU A 138 -9.04 1.64 3.40
CA LEU A 138 -10.26 2.10 2.78
C LEU A 138 -10.89 3.20 3.65
N LEU A 139 -10.99 4.41 3.12
CA LEU A 139 -11.51 5.59 3.82
C LEU A 139 -12.84 6.05 3.22
N PRO A 140 -13.90 6.24 4.01
CA PRO A 140 -15.11 6.89 3.52
C PRO A 140 -14.81 8.35 3.15
N ILE A 141 -15.21 8.76 1.95
CA ILE A 141 -15.08 10.13 1.49
C ILE A 141 -16.30 10.91 1.99
N LYS A 142 -16.04 11.97 2.76
CA LYS A 142 -17.04 12.98 3.13
C LYS A 142 -16.81 14.20 2.23
N PRO A 143 -17.59 14.39 1.15
CA PRO A 143 -17.30 15.43 0.19
C PRO A 143 -17.45 16.82 0.83
N SER A 144 -16.36 17.56 0.90
CA SER A 144 -16.36 19.01 1.15
C SER A 144 -15.55 19.66 0.02
N VAL A 145 -16.15 19.72 -1.16
CA VAL A 145 -15.48 20.30 -2.34
C VAL A 145 -15.37 21.81 -2.14
N ASP A 146 -14.20 22.37 -2.42
CA ASP A 146 -14.04 23.82 -2.50
C ASP A 146 -15.02 24.37 -3.55
N ARG A 147 -15.82 25.38 -3.18
CA ARG A 147 -16.85 25.97 -4.04
C ARG A 147 -16.31 26.49 -5.38
N GLY A 148 -15.02 26.87 -5.43
CA GLY A 148 -14.37 27.36 -6.64
C GLY A 148 -13.76 26.28 -7.53
N TYR A 149 -13.57 25.07 -7.01
CA TYR A 149 -12.88 24.00 -7.75
C TYR A 149 -13.85 23.28 -8.70
N GLN A 150 -13.49 23.26 -9.98
CA GLN A 150 -14.20 22.51 -11.01
C GLN A 150 -13.19 21.60 -11.72
N SER A 151 -13.26 20.29 -11.45
CA SER A 151 -12.30 19.30 -11.97
C SER A 151 -12.26 19.27 -13.50
N ASN A 152 -13.40 19.51 -14.16
CA ASN A 152 -13.50 19.61 -15.61
C ASN A 152 -12.72 20.78 -16.24
N ARG A 153 -12.19 21.72 -15.43
CA ARG A 153 -11.33 22.82 -15.90
C ARG A 153 -9.84 22.48 -15.85
N VAL A 154 -9.46 21.31 -15.33
CA VAL A 154 -8.06 20.90 -15.17
C VAL A 154 -7.80 19.64 -15.98
N GLN A 155 -6.95 19.75 -17.00
CA GLN A 155 -6.53 18.60 -17.80
C GLN A 155 -5.71 17.62 -16.95
N GLY A 156 -6.05 16.33 -16.99
CA GLY A 156 -5.38 15.27 -16.22
C GLY A 156 -5.93 15.05 -14.80
N ALA A 157 -7.02 15.72 -14.42
CA ALA A 157 -7.70 15.51 -13.14
C ALA A 157 -8.78 14.41 -13.16
N LEU A 158 -9.03 13.79 -14.32
CA LEU A 158 -10.01 12.72 -14.56
C LEU A 158 -9.32 11.48 -15.13
#